data_AF-A0A7Y7J4K5-F1
#
_entry.id   AF-A0A7Y7J4K5-F1
#
_cell.length_a   1.000
_cell.length_b   1.000
_cell.length_c   1.000
_cell.angle_alpha   90.00
_cell.angle_beta   90.00
_cell.angle_gamma   90.00
#
_symmetry.space_group_name_H-M   'P 1'
#
loop_
_entity.id
_entity.type
_entity.pdbx_description
1 polymer ?
#
loop_
_entity_poly.entity_id
_entity_poly.type
_entity_poly.pdbx_seq_one_letter_code
_entity_poly.pdbx_strand_id
1 'polypeptide(L)'
;MISPTRPLDRLTQGPLTLGVELPLDNDWVRTDRAPSTPFGVPDMRAHAELIKQVDRLGFRAAWLRDVPLFDPAFGDAGQVFELFTYLGYLASHTDNLLLGTAAAVLPLRQPWLVRKAAASVQALSEDRLLLGVASGDRPAEYPLFGEEFATRGAAFRHAVDVIKGQADDALREGQAILPAATRPPLLSAGLSQQTPEWIGREMDGWLAYPGTPDDHIRRAALWRQVAGDKPYVSFIHLNLEEDPHAPVRRHRFGLSSGRLALMEELSAMQNAGVNHIGFHLRRNRRPLTETLEELGREVLPHFS
;
A
#
# COMPACT_ATOMS: atom_id res chain seq x y z
N MET A 1 -1.12 21.42 23.35
CA MET A 1 -0.57 20.52 22.32
C MET A 1 -1.66 19.53 21.96
N ILE A 2 -2.14 19.56 20.73
CA ILE A 2 -3.08 18.55 20.22
C ILE A 2 -2.26 17.26 20.11
N SER A 3 -2.71 16.17 20.74
CA SER A 3 -2.06 14.86 20.57
C SER A 3 -2.06 14.54 19.08
N PRO A 4 -0.92 14.18 18.46
CA PRO A 4 -0.91 13.79 17.05
C PRO A 4 -1.94 12.66 16.87
N THR A 5 -2.85 12.84 15.90
CA THR A 5 -3.86 11.83 15.56
C THR A 5 -3.14 10.60 15.04
N ARG A 6 -3.51 9.41 15.53
CA ARG A 6 -2.80 8.18 15.16
C ARG A 6 -2.94 7.92 13.66
N PRO A 7 -1.96 7.30 12.99
CA PRO A 7 -2.01 7.10 11.54
C PRO A 7 -3.24 6.33 11.06
N LEU A 8 -3.73 5.37 11.85
CA LEU A 8 -4.98 4.67 11.53
C LEU A 8 -6.21 5.55 11.64
N ASP A 9 -6.30 6.41 12.67
CA ASP A 9 -7.40 7.35 12.82
C ASP A 9 -7.44 8.27 11.60
N ARG A 10 -6.26 8.72 11.14
CA ARG A 10 -6.12 9.51 9.90
C ARG A 10 -6.52 8.69 8.67
N LEU A 11 -6.11 7.42 8.57
CA LEU A 11 -6.45 6.56 7.43
C LEU A 11 -7.96 6.35 7.30
N THR A 12 -8.69 6.31 8.41
CA THR A 12 -10.15 6.09 8.43
C THR A 12 -10.93 7.34 8.82
N GLN A 13 -10.32 8.51 8.69
CA GLN A 13 -10.99 9.79 8.99
C GLN A 13 -11.93 10.14 7.84
N GLY A 14 -13.19 9.74 7.97
CA GLY A 14 -14.22 9.94 6.97
C GLY A 14 -14.92 8.63 6.60
N PRO A 15 -15.98 8.70 5.79
CA PRO A 15 -16.70 7.52 5.34
C PRO A 15 -15.83 6.55 4.54
N LEU A 16 -14.98 7.09 3.66
CA LEU A 16 -14.01 6.39 2.83
C LEU A 16 -12.86 7.35 2.56
N THR A 17 -11.60 6.94 2.71
CA THR A 17 -10.48 7.79 2.29
C THR A 17 -9.85 7.25 1.00
N LEU A 18 -9.29 8.12 0.18
CA LEU A 18 -8.65 7.73 -1.07
C LEU A 18 -7.15 8.01 -1.03
N GLY A 19 -6.39 7.16 -1.69
CA GLY A 19 -4.94 7.23 -1.79
C GLY A 19 -4.46 6.81 -3.18
N VAL A 20 -3.16 6.61 -3.30
CA VAL A 20 -2.53 6.13 -4.53
C VAL A 20 -1.67 4.90 -4.25
N GLU A 21 -1.58 4.00 -5.22
CA GLU A 21 -0.62 2.89 -5.22
C GLU A 21 0.49 3.22 -6.21
N LEU A 22 1.74 3.07 -5.76
CA LEU A 22 2.93 3.42 -6.52
C LEU A 22 3.37 2.26 -7.42
N PRO A 23 3.99 2.54 -8.58
CA PRO A 23 4.46 3.84 -9.09
C PRO A 23 3.34 4.76 -9.61
N LEU A 24 3.60 6.07 -9.58
CA LEU A 24 2.80 7.08 -10.28
C LEU A 24 3.36 7.19 -11.71
N ASP A 25 3.09 6.15 -12.49
CA ASP A 25 3.41 6.08 -13.91
C ASP A 25 2.30 5.29 -14.63
N ASN A 26 2.21 5.42 -15.95
CA ASN A 26 1.25 4.69 -16.79
C ASN A 26 1.92 3.74 -17.79
N ASP A 27 3.06 3.19 -17.40
CA ASP A 27 3.90 2.34 -18.25
C ASP A 27 3.21 1.08 -18.77
N TRP A 28 2.08 0.61 -18.24
CA TRP A 28 1.40 -0.56 -18.81
C TRP A 28 0.64 -0.26 -20.10
N VAL A 29 0.36 1.01 -20.40
CA VAL A 29 -0.36 1.43 -21.61
C VAL A 29 0.47 2.30 -22.55
N ARG A 30 1.64 2.78 -22.10
CA ARG A 30 2.57 3.57 -22.93
C ARG A 30 3.07 2.79 -24.14
N THR A 31 3.06 3.45 -25.29
CA THR A 31 3.60 2.94 -26.56
C THR A 31 4.93 3.59 -26.94
N ASP A 32 5.33 4.66 -26.26
CA ASP A 32 6.51 5.49 -26.50
C ASP A 32 7.75 5.05 -25.67
N ARG A 33 7.75 3.81 -25.16
CA ARG A 33 8.87 3.27 -24.36
C ARG A 33 10.12 3.11 -25.22
N ALA A 34 11.29 3.42 -24.64
CA ALA A 34 12.56 3.15 -25.29
C ALA A 34 12.68 1.63 -25.58
N PRO A 35 13.22 1.22 -26.75
CA PRO A 35 13.29 -0.21 -27.11
C PRO A 35 14.04 -1.09 -26.10
N SER A 36 14.94 -0.50 -25.30
CA SER A 36 15.71 -1.18 -24.27
C SER A 36 14.99 -1.32 -22.92
N THR A 37 13.85 -0.65 -22.71
CA THR A 37 13.11 -0.69 -21.46
C THR A 37 12.10 -1.84 -21.48
N PRO A 38 12.22 -2.85 -20.59
CA PRO A 38 11.26 -3.94 -20.52
C PRO A 38 9.84 -3.45 -20.16
N PHE A 39 8.83 -4.19 -20.58
CA PHE A 39 7.46 -3.98 -20.12
C PHE A 39 7.38 -4.10 -18.58
N GLY A 40 6.61 -3.22 -17.94
CA GLY A 40 6.42 -3.25 -16.50
C GLY A 40 7.53 -2.55 -15.70
N VAL A 41 8.44 -1.83 -16.37
CA VAL A 41 9.43 -0.94 -15.75
C VAL A 41 8.96 0.51 -15.90
N PRO A 42 8.58 1.20 -14.81
CA PRO A 42 8.08 2.58 -14.85
C PRO A 42 9.19 3.62 -15.05
N ASP A 43 8.81 4.78 -15.59
CA ASP A 43 9.62 6.00 -15.62
C ASP A 43 9.47 6.78 -14.31
N MET A 44 10.51 6.74 -13.48
CA MET A 44 10.48 7.35 -12.15
C MET A 44 10.89 8.83 -12.11
N ARG A 45 11.23 9.46 -13.25
CA ARG A 45 11.79 10.82 -13.29
C ARG A 45 10.84 11.89 -12.75
N ALA A 46 9.53 11.72 -12.94
CA ALA A 46 8.52 12.68 -12.50
C ALA A 46 8.00 12.40 -11.07
N HIS A 47 8.44 11.32 -10.41
CA HIS A 47 7.79 10.81 -9.20
C HIS A 47 7.86 11.79 -8.03
N ALA A 48 8.96 12.55 -7.92
CA ALA A 48 9.13 13.62 -6.93
C ALA A 48 8.03 14.69 -6.99
N GLU A 49 7.67 15.13 -8.20
CA GLU A 49 6.67 16.18 -8.40
C GLU A 49 5.26 15.61 -8.32
N LEU A 50 5.04 14.39 -8.83
CA LEU A 50 3.75 13.70 -8.72
C LEU A 50 3.39 13.39 -7.27
N ILE A 51 4.34 12.93 -6.43
CA ILE A 51 4.03 12.65 -5.03
C ILE A 51 3.73 13.93 -4.23
N LYS A 52 4.43 15.03 -4.52
CA LYS A 52 4.08 16.35 -3.96
C LYS A 52 2.69 16.80 -4.39
N GLN A 53 2.30 16.53 -5.63
CA GLN A 53 0.94 16.83 -6.11
C GLN A 53 -0.10 16.00 -5.34
N VAL A 54 0.13 14.70 -5.17
CA VAL A 54 -0.72 13.80 -4.38
C VAL A 54 -0.91 14.33 -2.96
N ASP A 55 0.17 14.74 -2.30
CA ASP A 55 0.12 15.29 -0.94
C ASP A 55 -0.67 16.62 -0.87
N ARG A 56 -0.38 17.56 -1.78
CA ARG A 56 -1.09 18.85 -1.85
C ARG A 56 -2.58 18.71 -2.16
N LEU A 57 -2.97 17.72 -2.96
CA LEU A 57 -4.36 17.46 -3.31
C LEU A 57 -5.14 16.78 -2.17
N GLY A 58 -4.47 16.34 -1.09
CA GLY A 58 -5.12 15.79 0.09
C GLY A 58 -5.44 14.29 0.01
N PHE A 59 -4.80 13.55 -0.91
CA PHE A 59 -4.84 12.09 -0.85
C PHE A 59 -4.29 11.60 0.49
N ARG A 60 -4.88 10.54 1.03
CA ARG A 60 -4.62 10.13 2.42
C ARG A 60 -3.34 9.31 2.57
N ALA A 61 -3.06 8.42 1.62
CA ALA A 61 -1.92 7.51 1.69
C ALA A 61 -1.32 7.21 0.31
N ALA A 62 -0.02 6.94 0.27
CA ALA A 62 0.67 6.35 -0.87
C ALA A 62 1.23 4.97 -0.50
N TRP A 63 0.97 3.96 -1.33
CA TRP A 63 1.28 2.55 -1.04
C TRP A 63 2.38 2.00 -1.95
N LEU A 64 3.39 1.37 -1.36
CA LEU A 64 4.57 0.85 -2.04
C LEU A 64 4.61 -0.67 -1.99
N ARG A 65 5.10 -1.31 -3.07
CA ARG A 65 5.24 -2.76 -3.13
C ARG A 65 6.68 -3.18 -2.90
N ASP A 66 6.89 -4.37 -2.35
CA ASP A 66 8.22 -4.90 -2.11
C ASP A 66 8.60 -5.88 -3.21
N VAL A 67 9.23 -5.35 -4.26
CA VAL A 67 9.65 -6.08 -5.46
C VAL A 67 11.16 -5.96 -5.58
N PRO A 68 11.94 -6.85 -4.94
CA PRO A 68 13.39 -6.75 -4.95
C PRO A 68 14.01 -7.14 -6.29
N LEU A 69 13.28 -7.92 -7.11
CA LEU A 69 13.76 -8.45 -8.38
C LEU A 69 12.74 -8.21 -9.49
N PHE A 70 13.25 -7.81 -10.64
CA PHE A 70 12.46 -7.82 -11.87
C PHE A 70 12.51 -9.21 -12.50
N ASP A 71 11.36 -9.87 -12.54
CA ASP A 71 11.16 -11.10 -13.31
C ASP A 71 10.35 -10.77 -14.58
N PRO A 72 10.94 -10.91 -15.78
CA PRO A 72 10.21 -10.70 -17.04
C PRO A 72 8.97 -11.59 -17.20
N ALA A 73 8.96 -12.79 -16.59
CA ALA A 73 7.79 -13.67 -16.64
C ALA A 73 6.64 -13.14 -15.76
N PHE A 74 6.95 -12.37 -14.73
CA PHE A 74 5.95 -11.68 -13.90
C PHE A 74 5.53 -10.33 -14.53
N GLY A 75 6.46 -9.63 -15.18
CA GLY A 75 6.18 -8.41 -15.95
C GLY A 75 5.85 -7.18 -15.10
N ASP A 76 6.40 -7.08 -13.89
CA ASP A 76 6.18 -5.96 -12.97
C ASP A 76 7.40 -5.70 -12.07
N ALA A 77 8.04 -4.55 -12.27
CA ALA A 77 9.21 -4.11 -11.52
C ALA A 77 8.88 -3.33 -10.23
N GLY A 78 7.63 -3.31 -9.77
CA GLY A 78 7.28 -2.48 -8.63
C GLY A 78 7.42 -0.98 -8.97
N GLN A 79 8.00 -0.24 -8.03
CA GLN A 79 8.47 1.14 -8.21
C GLN A 79 9.99 1.22 -8.40
N VAL A 80 10.63 0.12 -8.84
CA VAL A 80 12.08 -0.05 -9.13
C VAL A 80 13.02 0.09 -7.92
N PHE A 81 12.75 1.01 -7.02
CA PHE A 81 13.60 1.32 -5.87
C PHE A 81 13.35 0.39 -4.68
N GLU A 82 14.39 0.22 -3.86
CA GLU A 82 14.31 -0.51 -2.59
C GLU A 82 13.30 0.15 -1.64
N LEU A 83 12.44 -0.67 -1.04
CA LEU A 83 11.26 -0.25 -0.28
C LEU A 83 11.51 0.81 0.79
N PHE A 84 12.41 0.54 1.75
CA PHE A 84 12.60 1.43 2.91
C PHE A 84 13.44 2.65 2.56
N THR A 85 14.39 2.49 1.64
CA THR A 85 15.16 3.61 1.09
C THR A 85 14.23 4.57 0.37
N TYR A 86 13.27 4.04 -0.41
CA TYR A 86 12.29 4.86 -1.11
C TYR A 86 11.28 5.51 -0.17
N LEU A 87 10.83 4.82 0.88
CA LEU A 87 10.02 5.43 1.94
C LEU A 87 10.72 6.65 2.57
N GLY A 88 12.02 6.55 2.86
CA GLY A 88 12.81 7.67 3.36
C GLY A 88 12.88 8.85 2.38
N TYR A 89 12.99 8.56 1.08
CA TYR A 89 12.92 9.56 0.02
C TYR A 89 11.55 10.24 -0.05
N LEU A 90 10.45 9.49 0.01
CA LEU A 90 9.09 10.05 -0.04
C LEU A 90 8.77 10.86 1.21
N ALA A 91 9.28 10.46 2.38
CA ALA A 91 9.13 11.19 3.63
C ALA A 91 9.69 12.62 3.54
N SER A 92 10.77 12.85 2.79
CA SER A 92 11.35 14.19 2.60
C SER A 92 10.65 15.05 1.54
N HIS A 93 9.73 14.46 0.77
CA HIS A 93 8.99 15.14 -0.31
C HIS A 93 7.51 15.38 0.03
N THR A 94 7.06 14.93 1.20
CA THR A 94 5.65 14.97 1.61
C THR A 94 5.57 15.37 3.08
N ASP A 95 4.56 16.17 3.44
CA ASP A 95 4.34 16.66 4.79
C ASP A 95 3.16 15.94 5.46
N ASN A 96 2.09 15.64 4.71
CA ASN A 96 0.85 15.10 5.29
C ASN A 96 0.61 13.64 4.91
N LEU A 97 0.97 13.23 3.70
CA LEU A 97 0.67 11.92 3.13
C LEU A 97 1.12 10.77 4.04
N LEU A 98 0.22 9.84 4.37
CA LEU A 98 0.62 8.59 5.03
C LEU A 98 1.43 7.74 4.04
N LEU A 99 2.51 7.13 4.53
CA LEU A 99 3.40 6.32 3.70
C LEU A 99 3.18 4.85 4.03
N GLY A 100 2.57 4.11 3.11
CA GLY A 100 2.16 2.74 3.29
C GLY A 100 3.01 1.74 2.52
N THR A 101 3.20 0.55 3.07
CA THR A 101 3.67 -0.61 2.30
C THR A 101 2.50 -1.55 2.02
N ALA A 102 2.38 -2.07 0.79
CA ALA A 102 1.38 -3.05 0.36
C ALA A 102 2.03 -4.14 -0.52
N ALA A 103 2.99 -4.91 -0.02
CA ALA A 103 3.45 -4.99 1.36
C ALA A 103 4.92 -5.42 1.44
N ALA A 104 5.58 -5.10 2.55
CA ALA A 104 6.92 -5.59 2.87
C ALA A 104 6.87 -7.13 2.98
N VAL A 105 7.68 -7.84 2.20
CA VAL A 105 7.74 -9.30 2.23
C VAL A 105 8.68 -9.72 3.35
N LEU A 106 8.13 -9.90 4.55
CA LEU A 106 8.92 -10.12 5.75
C LEU A 106 9.86 -11.33 5.66
N PRO A 107 9.46 -12.48 5.09
CA PRO A 107 10.36 -13.62 4.97
C PRO A 107 11.62 -13.34 4.15
N LEU A 108 11.62 -12.36 3.24
CA LEU A 108 12.80 -12.03 2.41
C LEU A 108 13.70 -10.97 3.06
N ARG A 109 13.43 -10.57 4.31
CA ARG A 109 14.12 -9.47 4.99
C ARG A 109 14.54 -9.86 6.39
N GLN A 110 15.70 -9.37 6.83
CA GLN A 110 16.15 -9.53 8.21
C GLN A 110 15.22 -8.76 9.18
N PRO A 111 14.48 -9.43 10.09
CA PRO A 111 13.41 -8.80 10.88
C PRO A 111 13.86 -7.63 11.75
N TRP A 112 15.06 -7.75 12.33
CA TRP A 112 15.67 -6.68 13.14
C TRP A 112 15.98 -5.44 12.30
N LEU A 113 16.40 -5.62 11.04
CA LEU A 113 16.61 -4.50 10.12
C LEU A 113 15.29 -3.91 9.63
N VAL A 114 14.22 -4.71 9.49
CA VAL A 114 12.87 -4.18 9.21
C VAL A 114 12.39 -3.29 10.35
N ARG A 115 12.51 -3.73 11.61
CA ARG A 115 12.12 -2.90 12.76
C ARG A 115 12.96 -1.62 12.86
N LYS A 116 14.27 -1.71 12.64
CA LYS A 116 15.18 -0.55 12.58
C LYS A 116 14.80 0.44 11.46
N ALA A 117 14.52 -0.07 10.26
CA ALA A 117 14.11 0.74 9.12
C ALA A 117 12.76 1.42 9.36
N ALA A 118 11.78 0.68 9.88
CA ALA A 118 10.47 1.20 10.25
C ALA A 118 10.57 2.31 11.32
N ALA A 119 11.39 2.12 12.36
CA ALA A 119 11.64 3.16 13.38
C ALA A 119 12.29 4.41 12.77
N SER A 120 13.20 4.24 11.81
CA SER A 120 13.84 5.34 11.11
C SER A 120 12.84 6.13 10.26
N VAL A 121 11.98 5.43 9.50
CA VAL A 121 10.92 6.07 8.70
C VAL A 121 9.88 6.75 9.61
N GLN A 122 9.47 6.14 10.72
CA GLN A 122 8.58 6.81 11.70
C GLN A 122 9.17 8.13 12.18
N ALA A 123 10.45 8.13 12.57
CA ALA A 123 11.11 9.36 13.03
C ALA A 123 11.25 10.42 11.93
N LEU A 124 11.64 10.02 10.71
CA LEU A 124 11.84 10.94 9.58
C LEU A 124 10.52 11.47 8.99
N SER A 125 9.44 10.71 9.13
CA SER A 125 8.12 11.07 8.59
C SER A 125 7.18 11.63 9.64
N GLU A 126 7.60 11.80 10.90
CA GLU A 126 6.74 12.23 12.01
C GLU A 126 5.52 11.31 12.20
N ASP A 127 5.82 10.03 12.39
CA ASP A 127 4.88 8.94 12.63
C ASP A 127 3.88 8.66 11.47
N ARG A 128 4.23 8.95 10.21
CA ARG A 128 3.33 8.73 9.05
C ARG A 128 3.38 7.33 8.43
N LEU A 129 4.14 6.37 8.96
CA LEU A 129 4.28 5.04 8.36
C LEU A 129 3.08 4.13 8.68
N LEU A 130 2.53 3.50 7.64
CA LEU A 130 1.63 2.36 7.70
C LEU A 130 2.38 1.13 7.20
N LEU A 131 2.84 0.26 8.11
CA LEU A 131 3.68 -0.87 7.73
C LEU A 131 2.80 -2.07 7.36
N GLY A 132 2.41 -2.14 6.09
CA GLY A 132 1.78 -3.34 5.55
C GLY A 132 2.80 -4.44 5.26
N VAL A 133 2.50 -5.65 5.70
CA VAL A 133 3.39 -6.81 5.73
C VAL A 133 2.75 -8.02 5.05
N ALA A 134 3.58 -8.82 4.39
CA ALA A 134 3.15 -10.03 3.70
C ALA A 134 4.13 -11.17 3.89
N SER A 135 3.65 -12.38 3.63
CA SER A 135 4.53 -13.53 3.42
C SER A 135 5.07 -13.62 1.99
N GLY A 136 4.64 -12.81 1.04
CA GLY A 136 5.10 -12.88 -0.37
C GLY A 136 4.52 -14.05 -1.18
N ASP A 137 4.58 -13.90 -2.50
CA ASP A 137 3.89 -14.74 -3.49
C ASP A 137 4.78 -15.18 -4.68
N ARG A 138 6.08 -14.89 -4.64
CA ARG A 138 7.04 -15.21 -5.70
C ARG A 138 8.06 -16.27 -5.26
N PRO A 139 7.79 -17.57 -5.45
CA PRO A 139 8.69 -18.65 -5.02
C PRO A 139 10.10 -18.55 -5.58
N ALA A 140 10.25 -18.02 -6.80
CA ALA A 140 11.55 -17.90 -7.47
C ALA A 140 12.51 -16.93 -6.76
N GLU A 141 12.00 -16.00 -5.96
CA GLU A 141 12.84 -15.03 -5.24
C GLU A 141 13.48 -15.66 -4.00
N TYR A 142 12.79 -16.60 -3.35
CA TYR A 142 13.16 -17.13 -2.03
C TYR A 142 14.58 -17.70 -1.92
N PRO A 143 15.03 -18.58 -2.85
CA PRO A 143 16.39 -19.11 -2.79
C PRO A 143 17.49 -18.04 -2.88
N LEU A 144 17.21 -16.89 -3.50
CA LEU A 144 18.18 -15.80 -3.64
C LEU A 144 18.44 -15.07 -2.31
N PHE A 145 17.49 -15.15 -1.38
CA PHE A 145 17.60 -14.60 -0.03
C PHE A 145 18.00 -15.66 1.00
N GLY A 146 18.27 -16.90 0.58
CA GLY A 146 18.59 -18.01 1.47
C GLY A 146 17.39 -18.53 2.27
N GLU A 147 16.17 -18.31 1.75
CA GLU A 147 14.92 -18.62 2.44
C GLU A 147 14.12 -19.69 1.70
N GLU A 148 13.26 -20.39 2.42
CA GLU A 148 12.45 -21.49 1.89
C GLU A 148 10.98 -21.08 1.72
N PHE A 149 10.44 -21.18 0.50
CA PHE A 149 9.06 -20.74 0.24
C PHE A 149 8.02 -21.47 1.09
N ALA A 150 8.29 -22.74 1.43
CA ALA A 150 7.38 -23.58 2.21
C ALA A 150 7.24 -23.12 3.68
N THR A 151 8.30 -22.55 4.27
CA THR A 151 8.33 -22.14 5.69
C THR A 151 7.96 -20.68 5.92
N ARG A 152 7.65 -19.93 4.84
CA ARG A 152 7.36 -18.49 4.88
C ARG A 152 6.30 -18.05 5.87
N GLY A 153 5.34 -18.92 6.20
CA GLY A 153 4.32 -18.62 7.21
C GLY A 153 4.88 -18.55 8.63
N ALA A 154 5.87 -19.39 8.96
CA ALA A 154 6.55 -19.35 10.26
C ALA A 154 7.53 -18.17 10.32
N ALA A 155 8.30 -17.94 9.24
CA ALA A 155 9.19 -16.79 9.13
C ALA A 155 8.44 -15.45 9.27
N PHE A 156 7.26 -15.35 8.65
CA PHE A 156 6.37 -14.19 8.78
C PHE A 156 5.97 -13.92 10.25
N ARG A 157 5.55 -14.95 11.00
CA ARG A 157 5.17 -14.79 12.42
C ARG A 157 6.35 -14.33 13.26
N HIS A 158 7.52 -14.97 13.11
CA HIS A 158 8.74 -14.57 13.81
C HIS A 158 9.09 -13.10 13.53
N ALA A 159 8.99 -12.67 12.27
CA ALA A 159 9.26 -11.29 11.92
C ALA A 159 8.27 -10.30 12.54
N VAL A 160 6.98 -10.66 12.60
CA VAL A 160 5.95 -9.88 13.32
C VAL A 160 6.28 -9.75 14.80
N ASP A 161 6.69 -10.84 15.47
CA ASP A 161 7.06 -10.82 16.89
C ASP A 161 8.23 -9.87 17.14
N VAL A 162 9.26 -9.91 16.29
CA VAL A 162 10.41 -8.99 16.35
C VAL A 162 9.97 -7.54 16.17
N ILE A 163 9.11 -7.24 15.18
CA ILE A 163 8.63 -5.88 14.91
C ILE A 163 7.76 -5.36 16.06
N LYS A 164 6.96 -6.22 16.70
CA LYS A 164 6.13 -5.89 17.86
C LYS A 164 6.91 -5.77 19.17
N GLY A 165 8.21 -6.09 19.17
CA GLY A 165 9.06 -6.09 20.37
C GLY A 165 8.83 -7.29 21.30
N GLN A 166 8.18 -8.34 20.79
CA GLN A 166 7.90 -9.57 21.55
C GLN A 166 9.09 -10.52 21.59
N ALA A 167 10.15 -10.23 20.84
CA ALA A 167 11.42 -10.97 20.82
C ALA A 167 12.59 -10.17 21.40
N ASP A 168 12.31 -9.14 22.23
CA ASP A 168 13.33 -8.23 22.77
C ASP A 168 14.25 -8.90 23.80
N ASP A 169 13.87 -10.06 24.31
CA ASP A 169 14.73 -10.93 25.13
C ASP A 169 15.99 -11.42 24.38
N ALA A 170 16.00 -11.35 23.05
CA ALA A 170 17.18 -11.64 22.25
C ALA A 170 18.25 -10.52 22.29
N LEU A 171 17.91 -9.30 22.74
CA LEU A 171 18.85 -8.20 22.86
C LEU A 171 19.70 -8.36 24.13
N ARG A 172 21.00 -8.08 24.03
CA ARG A 172 21.88 -8.05 25.20
C ARG A 172 21.59 -6.81 26.04
N GLU A 173 21.94 -6.87 27.32
CA GLU A 173 21.85 -5.72 28.23
C GLU A 173 22.52 -4.47 27.60
N GLY A 174 21.79 -3.35 27.59
CA GLY A 174 22.22 -2.09 26.99
C GLY A 174 22.04 -1.96 25.48
N GLN A 175 21.68 -3.02 24.76
CA GLN A 175 21.33 -2.92 23.35
C GLN A 175 19.90 -2.42 23.15
N ALA A 176 19.73 -1.49 22.22
CA ALA A 176 18.43 -0.96 21.84
C ALA A 176 18.40 -0.61 20.34
N ILE A 177 17.21 -0.67 19.75
CA ILE A 177 16.97 -0.15 18.41
C ILE A 177 16.76 1.36 18.52
N LEU A 178 17.59 2.13 17.83
CA LEU A 178 17.47 3.57 17.69
C LEU A 178 17.08 3.96 16.25
N PRO A 179 16.45 5.12 15.99
CA PRO A 179 15.85 5.99 16.99
C PRO A 179 14.76 5.25 17.76
N ALA A 180 14.56 5.62 19.03
CA ALA A 180 13.37 5.20 19.74
C ALA A 180 12.17 5.86 19.06
N ALA A 181 11.28 5.06 18.49
CA ALA A 181 10.13 5.53 17.73
C ALA A 181 8.89 4.74 18.14
N THR A 182 7.71 5.32 17.92
CA THR A 182 6.46 4.58 18.09
C THR A 182 6.39 3.45 17.05
N ARG A 183 5.83 2.30 17.43
CA ARG A 183 5.62 1.20 16.48
C ARG A 183 4.58 1.65 15.44
N PRO A 184 4.87 1.58 14.13
CA PRO A 184 3.86 1.89 13.13
C PRO A 184 2.73 0.84 13.18
N PRO A 185 1.50 1.20 12.78
CA PRO A 185 0.44 0.24 12.58
C PRO A 185 0.87 -0.87 11.60
N LEU A 186 0.54 -2.11 11.93
CA LEU A 186 0.82 -3.28 11.10
C LEU A 186 -0.44 -3.69 10.36
N LEU A 187 -0.38 -3.73 9.03
CA LEU A 187 -1.48 -4.22 8.21
C LEU A 187 -1.05 -5.50 7.50
N SER A 188 -1.86 -6.54 7.45
CA SER A 188 -1.49 -7.71 6.64
C SER A 188 -2.03 -7.59 5.22
N ALA A 189 -1.21 -7.89 4.21
CA ALA A 189 -1.71 -8.14 2.87
C ALA A 189 -2.15 -9.59 2.71
N GLY A 190 -3.42 -9.78 2.34
CA GLY A 190 -4.03 -11.11 2.30
C GLY A 190 -3.95 -11.81 3.67
N LEU A 191 -3.83 -13.14 3.66
CA LEU A 191 -3.71 -13.92 4.90
C LEU A 191 -2.27 -14.24 5.29
N SER A 192 -1.29 -13.98 4.43
CA SER A 192 0.14 -14.20 4.73
C SER A 192 0.47 -15.59 5.31
N GLN A 193 -0.18 -16.65 4.79
CA GLN A 193 -0.10 -18.04 5.29
C GLN A 193 -0.61 -18.26 6.74
N GLN A 194 -1.45 -17.36 7.23
CA GLN A 194 -2.06 -17.42 8.57
C GLN A 194 -3.56 -17.69 8.47
N THR A 195 -4.20 -17.96 9.61
CA THR A 195 -5.67 -18.02 9.68
C THR A 195 -6.24 -16.60 9.81
N PRO A 196 -7.51 -16.37 9.40
CA PRO A 196 -8.18 -15.09 9.61
C PRO A 196 -8.15 -14.63 11.08
N GLU A 197 -8.33 -15.54 12.04
CA GLU A 197 -8.33 -15.23 13.47
C GLU A 197 -6.96 -14.75 13.96
N TRP A 198 -5.88 -15.36 13.46
CA TRP A 198 -4.53 -14.93 13.79
C TRP A 198 -4.28 -13.51 13.28
N ILE A 199 -4.64 -13.23 12.03
CA ILE A 199 -4.47 -11.88 11.43
C ILE A 199 -5.33 -10.86 12.16
N GLY A 200 -6.59 -11.18 12.44
CA GLY A 200 -7.53 -10.31 13.17
C GLY A 200 -7.05 -9.97 14.58
N ARG A 201 -6.38 -10.90 15.26
CA ARG A 201 -5.76 -10.65 16.57
C ARG A 201 -4.47 -9.84 16.46
N GLU A 202 -3.55 -10.24 15.59
CA GLU A 202 -2.17 -9.75 15.62
C GLU A 202 -1.94 -8.44 14.87
N MET A 203 -2.74 -8.17 13.84
CA MET A 203 -2.59 -7.00 12.97
C MET A 203 -3.52 -5.87 13.37
N ASP A 204 -3.16 -4.64 13.01
CA ASP A 204 -3.94 -3.44 13.24
C ASP A 204 -4.88 -3.10 12.06
N GLY A 205 -4.68 -3.70 10.88
CA GLY A 205 -5.56 -3.56 9.72
C GLY A 205 -5.34 -4.64 8.65
N TRP A 206 -6.17 -4.62 7.60
CA TRP A 206 -6.10 -5.59 6.50
C TRP A 206 -6.04 -4.92 5.13
N LEU A 207 -5.09 -5.35 4.30
CA LEU A 207 -4.93 -4.97 2.90
C LEU A 207 -5.50 -6.10 2.03
N ALA A 208 -6.73 -5.93 1.58
CA ALA A 208 -7.42 -6.89 0.75
C ALA A 208 -7.10 -6.68 -0.73
N TYR A 209 -7.04 -7.80 -1.48
CA TYR A 209 -6.91 -7.77 -2.93
C TYR A 209 -8.00 -6.93 -3.59
N PRO A 210 -7.71 -6.26 -4.73
CA PRO A 210 -8.71 -5.61 -5.54
C PRO A 210 -9.90 -6.53 -5.84
N GLY A 211 -11.09 -5.95 -5.92
CA GLY A 211 -12.33 -6.69 -6.16
C GLY A 211 -13.48 -5.76 -6.51
N THR A 212 -14.66 -6.34 -6.75
CA THR A 212 -15.91 -5.58 -6.88
C THR A 212 -16.50 -5.29 -5.49
N PRO A 213 -17.50 -4.39 -5.38
CA PRO A 213 -18.23 -4.18 -4.12
C PRO A 213 -18.77 -5.49 -3.52
N ASP A 214 -19.29 -6.40 -4.36
CA ASP A 214 -19.78 -7.72 -3.93
C ASP A 214 -18.67 -8.63 -3.35
N ASP A 215 -17.46 -8.57 -3.92
CA ASP A 215 -16.31 -9.28 -3.36
C ASP A 215 -15.96 -8.73 -1.97
N HIS A 216 -16.06 -7.41 -1.81
CA HIS A 216 -15.73 -6.74 -0.56
C HIS A 216 -16.79 -6.94 0.52
N ILE A 217 -18.09 -7.05 0.20
CA ILE A 217 -19.12 -7.39 1.20
C ILE A 217 -18.72 -8.67 1.96
N ARG A 218 -18.31 -9.72 1.22
CA ARG A 218 -17.94 -11.00 1.83
C ARG A 218 -16.63 -10.90 2.62
N ARG A 219 -15.61 -10.26 2.05
CA ARG A 219 -14.29 -10.15 2.69
C ARG A 219 -14.32 -9.23 3.91
N ALA A 220 -14.99 -8.08 3.83
CA ALA A 220 -15.13 -7.16 4.93
C ALA A 220 -15.94 -7.79 6.07
N ALA A 221 -17.01 -8.54 5.78
CA ALA A 221 -17.75 -9.29 6.80
C ALA A 221 -16.86 -10.29 7.56
N LEU A 222 -16.04 -11.07 6.83
CA LEU A 222 -15.05 -11.96 7.45
C LEU A 222 -14.08 -11.17 8.35
N TRP A 223 -13.58 -10.03 7.87
CA TRP A 223 -12.68 -9.18 8.65
C TRP A 223 -13.33 -8.64 9.91
N ARG A 224 -14.55 -8.12 9.83
CA ARG A 224 -15.32 -7.64 11.00
C ARG A 224 -15.52 -8.74 12.03
N GLN A 225 -15.78 -9.98 11.58
CA GLN A 225 -15.95 -11.12 12.48
C GLN A 225 -14.69 -11.42 13.31
N VAL A 226 -13.50 -11.33 12.70
CA VAL A 226 -12.25 -11.74 13.36
C VAL A 226 -11.45 -10.58 13.97
N ALA A 227 -11.75 -9.35 13.59
CA ALA A 227 -10.93 -8.17 13.90
C ALA A 227 -11.74 -6.95 14.40
N GLY A 228 -13.07 -7.00 14.39
CA GLY A 228 -13.93 -5.87 14.74
C GLY A 228 -13.73 -4.68 13.78
N ASP A 229 -13.69 -3.47 14.32
CA ASP A 229 -13.67 -2.23 13.53
C ASP A 229 -12.30 -1.84 12.97
N LYS A 230 -11.29 -2.72 13.08
CA LYS A 230 -9.94 -2.45 12.54
C LYS A 230 -9.98 -2.11 11.04
N PRO A 231 -9.15 -1.19 10.53
CA PRO A 231 -9.24 -0.73 9.14
C PRO A 231 -9.18 -1.84 8.09
N TYR A 232 -10.03 -1.72 7.08
CA TYR A 232 -10.08 -2.54 5.88
C TYR A 232 -9.72 -1.69 4.66
N VAL A 233 -8.66 -2.06 3.95
CA VAL A 233 -8.10 -1.33 2.81
C VAL A 233 -8.16 -2.18 1.56
N SER A 234 -8.45 -1.58 0.41
CA SER A 234 -8.25 -2.21 -0.89
C SER A 234 -7.74 -1.23 -1.94
N PHE A 235 -7.67 -1.68 -3.18
CA PHE A 235 -7.06 -0.96 -4.29
C PHE A 235 -7.89 -1.11 -5.56
N ILE A 236 -7.78 -0.12 -6.45
CA ILE A 236 -8.40 -0.16 -7.77
C ILE A 236 -7.33 0.17 -8.79
N HIS A 237 -7.09 -0.75 -9.73
CA HIS A 237 -6.36 -0.42 -10.95
C HIS A 237 -7.27 0.45 -11.80
N LEU A 238 -6.99 1.75 -11.84
CA LEU A 238 -7.87 2.73 -12.45
C LEU A 238 -7.32 3.19 -13.79
N ASN A 239 -8.21 3.28 -14.76
CA ASN A 239 -8.05 4.15 -15.93
C ASN A 239 -9.22 5.15 -15.93
N LEU A 240 -8.94 6.39 -15.52
CA LEU A 240 -9.95 7.44 -15.52
C LEU A 240 -10.09 7.97 -16.95
N GLU A 241 -11.29 7.91 -17.50
CA GLU A 241 -11.57 8.40 -18.85
C GLU A 241 -11.78 9.91 -18.86
N GLU A 242 -11.64 10.52 -20.04
CA GLU A 242 -11.83 11.97 -20.22
C GLU A 242 -13.31 12.35 -20.15
N ASP A 243 -14.19 11.51 -20.69
CA ASP A 243 -15.64 11.68 -20.55
C ASP A 243 -16.06 11.36 -19.11
N PRO A 244 -16.59 12.34 -18.33
CA PRO A 244 -17.01 12.12 -16.96
C PRO A 244 -18.19 11.14 -16.82
N HIS A 245 -18.96 10.94 -17.90
CA HIS A 245 -20.10 10.04 -17.96
C HIS A 245 -19.76 8.66 -18.51
N ALA A 246 -18.49 8.40 -18.87
CA ALA A 246 -18.10 7.10 -19.42
C ALA A 246 -18.46 5.96 -18.44
N PRO A 247 -19.16 4.91 -18.92
CA PRO A 247 -19.64 3.84 -18.04
C PRO A 247 -18.49 2.97 -17.54
N VAL A 248 -18.72 2.27 -16.42
CA VAL A 248 -17.76 1.30 -15.87
C VAL A 248 -17.50 0.17 -16.86
N ARG A 249 -16.23 -0.05 -17.18
CA ARG A 249 -15.73 -1.22 -17.91
C ARG A 249 -14.69 -1.94 -17.06
N ARG A 250 -15.02 -3.16 -16.64
CA ARG A 250 -14.17 -3.96 -15.74
C ARG A 250 -12.97 -4.53 -16.48
N HIS A 251 -11.85 -4.60 -15.77
CA HIS A 251 -10.70 -5.40 -16.16
C HIS A 251 -10.09 -6.03 -14.91
N ARG A 252 -9.06 -6.86 -15.08
CA ARG A 252 -8.38 -7.48 -13.95
C ARG A 252 -7.94 -6.42 -12.94
N PHE A 253 -8.36 -6.61 -11.69
CA PHE A 253 -8.06 -5.76 -10.53
C PHE A 253 -8.57 -4.32 -10.56
N GLY A 254 -9.50 -3.98 -11.47
CA GLY A 254 -10.08 -2.64 -11.45
C GLY A 254 -11.02 -2.35 -12.60
N LEU A 255 -11.01 -1.09 -13.04
CA LEU A 255 -11.98 -0.56 -13.99
C LEU A 255 -11.44 0.61 -14.80
N SER A 256 -12.05 0.81 -15.96
CA SER A 256 -12.06 2.09 -16.67
C SER A 256 -13.42 2.74 -16.54
N SER A 257 -13.49 4.04 -16.26
CA SER A 257 -14.75 4.80 -16.20
C SER A 257 -14.50 6.29 -16.23
N GLY A 258 -15.56 7.08 -16.44
CA GLY A 258 -15.58 8.49 -16.08
C GLY A 258 -15.67 8.69 -14.56
N ARG A 259 -15.48 9.93 -14.11
CA ARG A 259 -15.51 10.27 -12.67
C ARG A 259 -16.86 10.02 -11.99
N LEU A 260 -17.99 10.18 -12.68
CA LEU A 260 -19.31 10.01 -12.06
C LEU A 260 -19.57 8.54 -11.70
N ALA A 261 -19.32 7.65 -12.66
CA ALA A 261 -19.44 6.22 -12.44
C ALA A 261 -18.39 5.69 -11.43
N LEU A 262 -17.20 6.33 -11.37
CA LEU A 262 -16.21 6.03 -10.32
C LEU A 262 -16.74 6.40 -8.93
N MET A 263 -17.40 7.54 -8.76
CA MET A 263 -17.97 7.93 -7.45
C MET A 263 -19.09 6.99 -6.99
N GLU A 264 -19.91 6.50 -7.91
CA GLU A 264 -20.91 5.47 -7.62
C GLU A 264 -20.24 4.16 -7.14
N GLU A 265 -19.19 3.74 -7.84
CA GLU A 265 -18.39 2.56 -7.44
C GLU A 265 -17.79 2.74 -6.05
N LEU A 266 -17.14 3.88 -5.77
CA LEU A 266 -16.53 4.16 -4.48
C LEU A 266 -17.56 4.21 -3.34
N SER A 267 -18.74 4.76 -3.60
CA SER A 267 -19.86 4.73 -2.65
C SER A 267 -20.32 3.29 -2.38
N ALA A 268 -20.36 2.44 -3.40
CA ALA A 268 -20.65 1.01 -3.23
C ALA A 268 -19.54 0.28 -2.44
N MET A 269 -18.26 0.61 -2.67
CA MET A 269 -17.13 0.08 -1.89
C MET A 269 -17.21 0.49 -0.42
N GLN A 270 -17.54 1.76 -0.15
CA GLN A 270 -17.79 2.25 1.20
C GLN A 270 -18.92 1.46 1.87
N ASN A 271 -20.06 1.29 1.20
CA ASN A 271 -21.19 0.52 1.72
C ASN A 271 -20.86 -0.96 1.94
N ALA A 272 -19.91 -1.51 1.17
CA ALA A 272 -19.36 -2.85 1.36
C ALA A 272 -18.43 -2.96 2.58
N GLY A 273 -18.13 -1.85 3.26
CA GLY A 273 -17.31 -1.81 4.48
C GLY A 273 -15.84 -1.48 4.25
N VAL A 274 -15.47 -0.99 3.06
CA VAL A 274 -14.10 -0.54 2.75
C VAL A 274 -13.84 0.82 3.39
N ASN A 275 -12.72 0.96 4.10
CA ASN A 275 -12.32 2.21 4.75
C ASN A 275 -11.36 3.06 3.91
N HIS A 276 -10.53 2.43 3.08
CA HIS A 276 -9.58 3.11 2.21
C HIS A 276 -9.45 2.43 0.84
N ILE A 277 -9.35 3.24 -0.22
CA ILE A 277 -9.02 2.79 -1.57
C ILE A 277 -7.77 3.49 -2.09
N GLY A 278 -6.74 2.72 -2.46
CA GLY A 278 -5.59 3.22 -3.23
C GLY A 278 -5.82 3.08 -4.73
N PHE A 279 -5.60 4.14 -5.51
CA PHE A 279 -5.64 4.07 -6.98
C PHE A 279 -4.29 3.70 -7.57
N HIS A 280 -4.27 2.61 -8.34
CA HIS A 280 -3.10 2.20 -9.12
C HIS A 280 -3.27 2.64 -10.57
N LEU A 281 -2.44 3.59 -11.00
CA LEU A 281 -2.66 4.33 -12.25
C LEU A 281 -1.87 3.80 -13.45
N ARG A 282 -1.23 2.62 -13.35
CA ARG A 282 -0.41 2.09 -14.47
C ARG A 282 -1.18 1.81 -15.75
N ARG A 283 -2.49 1.62 -15.66
CA ARG A 283 -3.40 1.44 -16.80
C ARG A 283 -4.00 2.75 -17.32
N ASN A 284 -3.77 3.86 -16.63
CA ASN A 284 -4.38 5.14 -16.93
C ASN A 284 -3.80 5.73 -18.22
N ARG A 285 -4.66 6.03 -19.20
CA ARG A 285 -4.19 6.52 -20.51
C ARG A 285 -3.89 8.01 -20.54
N ARG A 286 -4.50 8.78 -19.65
CA ARG A 286 -4.34 10.24 -19.57
C ARG A 286 -3.03 10.61 -18.86
N PRO A 287 -2.52 11.83 -19.07
CA PRO A 287 -1.41 12.37 -18.26
C PRO A 287 -1.74 12.30 -16.77
N LEU A 288 -0.83 11.76 -15.97
CA LEU A 288 -1.05 11.54 -14.54
C LEU A 288 -1.30 12.85 -13.78
N THR A 289 -0.64 13.93 -14.17
CA THR A 289 -0.86 15.25 -13.57
C THR A 289 -2.31 15.70 -13.69
N GLU A 290 -2.94 15.48 -14.85
CA GLU A 290 -4.34 15.82 -15.10
C GLU A 290 -5.29 14.86 -14.39
N THR A 291 -5.00 13.55 -14.43
CA THR A 291 -5.81 12.54 -13.73
C THR A 291 -5.80 12.76 -12.23
N LEU A 292 -4.64 13.02 -11.63
CA LEU A 292 -4.52 13.33 -10.20
C LEU A 292 -5.27 14.61 -9.86
N GLU A 293 -5.15 15.66 -10.67
CA GLU A 293 -5.88 16.91 -10.46
C GLU A 293 -7.39 16.72 -10.48
N GLU A 294 -7.92 15.97 -11.46
CA GLU A 294 -9.35 15.67 -11.54
C GLU A 294 -9.83 14.81 -10.37
N LEU A 295 -9.11 13.74 -10.03
CA LEU A 295 -9.42 12.94 -8.85
C LEU A 295 -9.39 13.82 -7.57
N GLY A 296 -8.40 14.69 -7.47
CA GLY A 296 -8.21 15.53 -6.29
C GLY A 296 -9.27 16.62 -6.12
N ARG A 297 -9.73 17.22 -7.22
CA ARG A 297 -10.72 18.31 -7.18
C ARG A 297 -12.16 17.83 -7.25
N GLU A 298 -12.42 16.78 -8.03
CA GLU A 298 -13.77 16.38 -8.38
C GLU A 298 -14.21 15.10 -7.67
N VAL A 299 -13.29 14.24 -7.20
CA VAL A 299 -13.63 12.96 -6.56
C VAL A 299 -13.36 12.98 -5.06
N LEU A 300 -12.15 13.37 -4.62
CA LEU A 300 -11.78 13.40 -3.19
C LEU A 300 -12.80 14.14 -2.30
N PRO A 301 -13.31 15.34 -2.66
CA PRO A 301 -14.19 16.10 -1.77
C PRO A 301 -15.53 15.42 -1.47
N HIS A 302 -15.92 14.40 -2.25
CA HIS A 302 -17.15 13.64 -2.00
C HIS A 302 -17.01 12.62 -0.86
N PHE A 303 -15.78 12.30 -0.43
CA PHE A 303 -15.49 11.30 0.59
C PHE A 303 -14.65 11.82 1.77
N SER A 304 -14.19 13.07 1.68
CA SER A 304 -13.30 13.72 2.66
C SER A 304 -14.05 14.30 3.86
#